data_AF-A0A662ZES2-F1
#
_entry.id   AF-A0A662ZES2-F1
#
_cell.length_a   1.000
_cell.length_b   1.000
_cell.length_c   1.000
_cell.angle_alpha   90.00
_cell.angle_beta   90.00
_cell.angle_gamma   90.00
#
_symmetry.space_group_name_H-M   'P 1'
#
loop_
_entity.id
_entity.type
_entity.pdbx_description
1 polymer ?
#
loop_
_entity_poly.entity_id
_entity_poly.type
_entity_poly.pdbx_seq_one_letter_code
_entity_poly.pdbx_strand_id
1 'polypeptide(L)' 'MYLEKFKSGKNTYIRLVECYRDPNTKTNRKKVIKNYGNYEKLKEQSPEVLRELEEKYSNVKAKEALARNDNFE' A
#
# COMPACT_ATOMS: atom_id res chain seq x y z
N MET A 1 1.92 1.90 -6.18
CA MET A 1 1.92 1.31 -4.79
C MET A 1 0.52 1.35 -4.14
N TYR A 2 0.19 0.54 -3.10
CA TYR A 2 -1.09 0.64 -2.34
C TYR A 2 -1.02 0.05 -0.91
N LEU A 3 -1.94 0.45 -0.03
CA LEU A 3 -2.11 -0.14 1.31
C LEU A 3 -2.91 -1.43 1.27
N GLU A 4 -2.39 -2.47 1.91
CA GLU A 4 -3.03 -3.76 2.04
C GLU A 4 -3.39 -4.05 3.51
N LYS A 5 -4.66 -4.39 3.74
CA LYS A 5 -5.13 -4.99 4.98
C LYS A 5 -5.10 -6.50 4.82
N PHE A 6 -4.38 -7.21 5.69
CA PHE A 6 -4.34 -8.67 5.64
C PHE A 6 -4.57 -9.28 7.03
N LYS A 7 -5.21 -10.45 7.06
CA LYS A 7 -5.42 -11.20 8.29
C LYS A 7 -4.26 -12.16 8.51
N SER A 8 -3.79 -12.24 9.75
CA SER A 8 -2.86 -13.28 10.21
C SER A 8 -3.33 -13.77 11.58
N GLY A 9 -3.82 -15.01 11.60
CA GLY A 9 -4.55 -15.55 12.74
C GLY A 9 -5.79 -14.70 13.06
N LYS A 10 -5.91 -14.29 14.32
CA LYS A 10 -7.03 -13.45 14.81
C LYS A 10 -6.81 -11.95 14.58
N ASN A 11 -5.63 -11.55 14.09
CA ASN A 11 -5.22 -10.16 14.01
C ASN A 11 -5.28 -9.64 12.57
N THR A 12 -5.65 -8.38 12.42
CA THR A 12 -5.57 -7.65 11.15
C THR A 12 -4.31 -6.79 11.16
N TYR A 13 -3.60 -6.75 10.04
CA TYR A 13 -2.37 -5.98 9.88
C TYR A 13 -2.46 -5.07 8.66
N ILE A 14 -1.76 -3.94 8.75
CA ILE A 14 -1.66 -2.95 7.68
C ILE A 14 -0.24 -2.93 7.15
N ARG A 15 -0.07 -3.06 5.83
CA ARG A 15 1.23 -2.91 5.16
C ARG A 15 1.09 -2.17 3.84
N LEU A 16 2.15 -1.48 3.46
CA LEU A 16 2.30 -0.87 2.15
C LEU A 16 2.94 -1.88 1.20
N VAL A 17 2.29 -2.13 0.07
CA VAL A 17 2.78 -3.07 -0.94
C VAL A 17 2.88 -2.40 -2.30
N GLU A 18 3.85 -2.87 -3.07
CA GLU A 18 4.03 -2.51 -4.46
C GLU A 18 3.88 -3.76 -5.32
N CYS A 19 3.05 -3.69 -6.35
CA CYS A 19 2.97 -4.73 -7.35
C CYS A 19 4.00 -4.47 -8.44
N TYR A 20 4.75 -5.50 -8.80
CA TYR A 20 5.69 -5.45 -9.93
C TYR A 20 5.51 -6.68 -10.81
N ARG A 21 5.88 -6.55 -12.09
CA ARG A 21 5.95 -7.65 -13.03
C ARG A 21 7.28 -8.36 -12.83
N ASP A 22 7.27 -9.60 -12.37
CA ASP A 22 8.48 -10.41 -12.30
C ASP A 22 9.00 -10.64 -13.74
N PRO A 23 10.24 -10.21 -14.07
CA PRO A 23 10.75 -10.32 -15.43
C PRO A 23 11.03 -11.76 -15.85
N ASN A 24 11.25 -12.68 -14.89
CA ASN A 24 11.56 -14.08 -15.13
C ASN A 24 10.29 -14.89 -15.31
N THR A 25 9.38 -14.82 -14.33
CA THR A 25 8.15 -15.63 -14.37
C THR A 25 7.03 -14.99 -15.15
N LYS A 26 7.18 -13.72 -15.57
CA LYS A 26 6.12 -12.93 -16.22
C LYS A 26 4.82 -13.06 -15.42
N THR A 27 4.90 -12.90 -14.09
CA THR A 27 3.75 -12.89 -13.19
C THR A 27 3.77 -11.64 -12.34
N ASN A 28 2.60 -11.16 -11.91
CA ASN A 28 2.53 -10.02 -11.00
C ASN A 28 2.85 -10.51 -9.59
N ARG A 29 3.87 -9.91 -8.96
CA ARG A 29 4.27 -10.18 -7.58
C ARG A 29 4.08 -8.95 -6.72
N LYS A 30 3.93 -9.18 -5.43
CA LYS A 30 3.83 -8.12 -4.41
C LYS A 30 5.15 -8.03 -3.66
N LYS A 31 5.68 -6.82 -3.51
CA LYS A 31 6.79 -6.50 -2.62
C LYS A 31 6.24 -5.70 -1.44
N VAL A 32 6.55 -6.12 -0.22
CA VAL A 32 6.22 -5.34 0.97
C VAL A 32 7.24 -4.22 1.09
N ILE A 33 6.77 -2.98 1.05
CA ILE A 33 7.61 -1.78 1.16
C ILE A 33 7.74 -1.37 2.62
N LYS A 34 6.62 -1.37 3.36
CA LYS A 34 6.58 -1.03 4.78
C LYS A 34 5.50 -1.81 5.49
N ASN A 35 5.77 -2.29 6.70
CA ASN A 35 4.78 -2.89 7.57
C ASN A 35 4.43 -1.90 8.69
N TYR A 36 3.15 -1.57 8.86
CA TYR A 36 2.70 -0.70 9.96
C TYR A 36 2.31 -1.48 11.20
N GLY A 37 2.13 -2.80 11.08
CA GLY A 37 1.79 -3.66 12.19
C GLY A 37 0.28 -3.86 12.36
N ASN A 38 -0.12 -4.22 13.58
CA ASN A 38 -1.47 -4.62 13.91
C ASN A 38 -2.43 -3.43 13.86
N TYR A 39 -3.52 -3.57 13.11
CA TYR A 39 -4.51 -2.52 12.88
C TYR A 39 -5.20 -2.06 14.17
N GLU A 40 -5.59 -2.98 15.05
CA GLU A 40 -6.27 -2.64 16.30
C GLU A 40 -5.35 -1.81 17.20
N LYS A 41 -4.07 -2.21 17.33
CA LYS A 41 -3.07 -1.45 18.09
C LYS A 41 -2.81 -0.07 17.50
N LEU A 42 -2.81 0.06 16.18
CA LEU A 42 -2.66 1.35 15.51
C LEU A 42 -3.86 2.25 15.79
N LYS A 43 -5.08 1.70 15.75
CA LYS A 43 -6.33 2.41 16.02
C LYS A 43 -6.43 2.88 17.47
N GLU A 44 -5.93 2.11 18.42
CA GLU A 44 -5.84 2.50 19.84
C GLU A 44 -4.92 3.72 20.06
N GLN A 45 -3.82 3.82 19.30
CA GLN A 45 -2.88 4.93 19.41
C GLN A 45 -3.40 6.19 18.70
N SER A 46 -3.98 6.02 17.51
CA SER A 46 -4.62 7.09 16.76
C SER A 46 -5.79 6.51 15.98
N PRO A 47 -7.03 6.87 16.33
CA PRO A 47 -8.23 6.41 15.62
C PRO A 47 -8.23 6.77 14.12
N GLU A 48 -7.53 7.85 13.78
CA GLU A 48 -7.46 8.43 12.44
C GLU A 48 -6.33 7.85 11.58
N VAL A 49 -5.45 7.03 12.17
CA VAL A 49 -4.22 6.53 11.51
C VAL A 49 -4.49 5.87 10.16
N LEU A 50 -5.62 5.18 10.02
CA LEU A 50 -5.94 4.50 8.78
C LEU A 50 -6.35 5.49 7.68
N ARG A 51 -7.12 6.52 8.03
CA ARG A 51 -7.50 7.58 7.09
C ARG A 51 -6.28 8.35 6.61
N GLU A 52 -5.39 8.72 7.53
CA GLU A 52 -4.13 9.40 7.19
C GLU A 52 -3.25 8.55 6.26
N LEU A 53 -3.14 7.25 6.55
CA LEU A 53 -2.42 6.32 5.69
C LEU A 53 -3.08 6.22 4.31
N GLU A 54 -4.41 6.06 4.26
CA GLU A 54 -5.16 5.97 3.00
C GLU A 54 -5.02 7.26 2.18
N GLU A 55 -5.11 8.46 2.77
CA GLU A 55 -4.89 9.75 2.11
C GLU A 55 -3.45 9.92 1.62
N LYS A 56 -2.46 9.49 2.41
CA LYS A 56 -1.04 9.56 2.03
C LYS A 56 -0.74 8.74 0.78
N TYR A 57 -1.38 7.57 0.64
CA TYR A 57 -1.07 6.63 -0.44
C TYR A 57 -2.12 6.60 -1.57
N SER A 58 -3.30 7.18 -1.39
CA SER A 58 -4.27 7.41 -2.49
C SER A 58 -3.70 8.35 -3.54
N ASN A 59 -2.99 9.39 -3.09
CA ASN A 59 -2.32 10.36 -3.95
C ASN A 59 -1.16 9.78 -4.77
N VAL A 60 -0.58 8.65 -4.35
CA VAL A 60 0.50 8.00 -5.10
C VAL A 60 -0.04 7.39 -6.40
N LYS A 61 -1.24 6.78 -6.38
CA LYS A 61 -1.86 6.27 -7.61
C LYS A 61 -2.22 7.39 -8.60
N ALA A 62 -2.67 8.54 -8.09
CA ALA A 62 -2.97 9.71 -8.92
C ALA A 62 -1.70 10.33 -9.51
N LYS A 63 -0.63 10.47 -8.72
CA LYS A 63 0.67 10.99 -9.19
C LYS A 63 1.38 10.03 -10.16
N GLU A 64 1.32 8.72 -9.92
CA GLU A 64 1.83 7.70 -10.88
C GLU A 64 1.02 7.65 -12.18
N ALA A 65 -0.25 8.08 -12.18
CA ALA A 65 -1.06 8.18 -13.39
C ALA A 65 -0.76 9.46 -14.18
N LEU A 66 -0.59 10.60 -13.50
CA LEU A 66 -0.18 11.87 -14.13
C LEU A 66 1.24 11.79 -14.70
N ALA A 67 2.22 11.29 -13.92
CA ALA A 67 3.61 11.17 -14.37
C ALA A 67 3.81 10.18 -15.54
N ARG A 68 2.87 9.26 -15.77
CA ARG A 68 2.88 8.38 -16.96
C ARG A 68 2.31 9.05 -18.20
N ASN A 69 1.46 10.07 -18.04
CA ASN A 69 0.89 10.83 -19.15
C ASN A 69 1.82 11.98 -19.59
N ASP A 70 2.65 12.53 -18.70
CA ASP A 70 3.61 13.60 -19.03
C ASP A 70 4.91 13.10 -19.70
N ASN A 71 5.07 11.78 -19.91
CA ASN A 71 6.23 11.19 -20.60
C ASN A 71 5.94 10.80 -22.06
N PHE A 72 4.81 11.26 -22.61
CA PHE A 72 4.44 11.15 -24.02
C PHE A 72 4.16 12.56 -24.59
N GLU A 73 5.18 13.42 -24.62
CA GLU A 73 5.29 14.56 -25.55
C GLU A 73 6.71 14.62 -26.11
#